data_AF-A0A818WSW6-F1
#
_entry.id   AF-A0A818WSW6-F1
#
_cell.length_a   1.000
_cell.length_b   1.000
_cell.length_c   1.000
_cell.angle_alpha   90.00
_cell.angle_beta   90.00
_cell.angle_gamma   90.00
#
_symmetry.space_group_name_H-M   'P 1'
#
loop_
_entity.id
_entity.type
_entity.pdbx_description
1 polymer ?
#
loop_
_entity_poly.entity_id
_entity_poly.type
_entity_poly.pdbx_seq_one_letter_code
_entity_poly.pdbx_strand_id
1 'polypeptide(L)'
;PNAKQRTVSRLKDKIENLPRGTSAQIRSKFGINVSKQILPKTNSQSLIQTEIETFLCRDDITKLCPGKHKQIDGNQIRYRLNHLNILHQQFELESNIDIDYVTFTRYIPSYIKKSNNDSWGTCLCMTCLNSQLKYEKLHQLKRKRALIKVIVDFTPIDLYDLAKDEIKVNEFKDNLTKLDKEDEDILVTFCEWQKIKTLNCTAPVSTKVSLSISMKEFIKKFIIEADTLTKHICRMREQFRAAKAAKEQAKENTQVAKIQLDWSENYNLKEAREEK
;
A
#
# COMPACT_ATOMS: atom_id res chain seq x y z
N PRO A 1 6.99 -43.01 -37.16
CA PRO A 1 6.26 -42.00 -36.34
C PRO A 1 5.67 -42.59 -35.04
N ASN A 2 6.08 -42.03 -33.90
CA ASN A 2 5.56 -42.38 -32.56
C ASN A 2 4.06 -42.03 -32.47
N ALA A 3 3.28 -42.73 -31.64
CA ALA A 3 1.83 -42.57 -31.50
C ALA A 3 1.43 -41.10 -31.32
N LYS A 4 2.19 -40.33 -30.54
CA LYS A 4 1.99 -38.88 -30.36
C LYS A 4 2.07 -38.09 -31.68
N GLN A 5 3.02 -38.41 -32.57
CA GLN A 5 3.18 -37.73 -33.85
C GLN A 5 2.01 -38.03 -34.80
N ARG A 6 1.48 -39.26 -34.78
CA ARG A 6 0.31 -39.63 -35.60
C ARG A 6 -0.96 -38.90 -35.12
N THR A 7 -1.11 -38.73 -33.81
CA THR A 7 -2.24 -37.98 -33.23
C THR A 7 -2.17 -36.50 -33.58
N VAL A 8 -0.97 -35.90 -33.56
CA VAL A 8 -0.77 -34.48 -33.92
C VAL A 8 -1.04 -34.22 -35.40
N SER A 9 -0.56 -35.08 -36.30
CA SER A 9 -0.87 -34.95 -37.74
C SER A 9 -2.37 -35.07 -38.02
N ARG A 10 -3.06 -36.05 -37.42
CA ARG A 10 -4.53 -36.20 -37.57
C ARG A 10 -5.32 -35.00 -37.05
N LEU A 11 -4.81 -34.29 -36.04
CA LEU A 11 -5.45 -33.09 -35.51
C LEU A 11 -5.18 -31.87 -36.40
N LYS A 12 -3.98 -31.74 -36.98
CA LYS A 12 -3.66 -30.66 -37.92
C LYS A 12 -4.53 -30.72 -39.18
N ASP A 13 -4.66 -31.91 -39.78
CA ASP A 13 -5.49 -32.08 -40.99
C ASP A 13 -6.97 -31.78 -40.75
N LYS A 14 -7.45 -31.99 -39.51
CA LYS A 14 -8.82 -31.62 -39.10
C LYS A 14 -8.98 -30.13 -38.85
N ILE A 15 -7.94 -29.43 -38.41
CA ILE A 15 -7.99 -27.99 -38.12
C ILE A 15 -7.92 -27.18 -39.42
N GLU A 16 -7.08 -27.57 -40.38
CA GLU A 16 -6.91 -26.85 -41.64
C GLU A 16 -8.14 -26.93 -42.56
N ASN A 17 -9.00 -27.95 -42.39
CA ASN A 17 -10.21 -28.13 -43.17
C ASN A 17 -11.49 -27.60 -42.50
N LEU A 18 -11.40 -26.89 -41.37
CA LEU A 18 -12.58 -26.29 -40.74
C LEU A 18 -13.02 -25.02 -41.50
N PRO A 19 -14.32 -24.89 -41.84
CA PRO A 19 -14.83 -23.67 -42.45
C PRO A 19 -14.56 -22.49 -41.51
N ARG A 20 -14.07 -21.37 -42.06
CA ARG A 20 -13.73 -20.14 -41.31
C ARG A 20 -14.99 -19.50 -40.72
N GLY A 21 -15.51 -20.08 -39.64
CA GLY A 21 -16.55 -19.52 -38.80
C GLY A 21 -15.93 -18.75 -37.63
N THR A 22 -16.69 -17.82 -37.06
CA THR A 22 -16.31 -17.11 -35.83
C THR A 22 -16.02 -18.11 -34.71
N SER A 23 -14.99 -17.84 -33.91
CA SER A 23 -14.47 -18.71 -32.84
C SER A 23 -15.48 -19.09 -31.74
N ALA A 24 -16.69 -18.53 -31.78
CA ALA A 24 -17.84 -18.94 -30.97
C ALA A 24 -18.54 -20.20 -31.52
N GLN A 25 -18.68 -20.34 -32.83
CA GLN A 25 -19.36 -21.50 -33.46
C GLN A 25 -18.52 -22.78 -33.36
N ILE A 26 -17.19 -22.65 -33.38
CA ILE A 26 -16.27 -23.80 -33.21
C ILE A 26 -16.35 -24.35 -31.78
N ARG A 27 -16.57 -23.48 -30.77
CA ARG A 27 -16.71 -23.88 -29.36
C ARG A 27 -17.97 -24.70 -29.08
N SER A 28 -19.11 -24.31 -29.65
CA SER A 28 -20.37 -25.03 -29.39
C SER A 28 -20.43 -26.39 -30.08
N LYS A 29 -19.81 -26.53 -31.26
CA LYS A 29 -19.95 -27.73 -32.09
C LYS A 29 -18.98 -28.86 -31.71
N PHE A 30 -17.82 -28.54 -31.13
CA PHE A 30 -16.76 -29.53 -30.89
C PHE A 30 -16.47 -29.81 -29.41
N GLY A 31 -17.01 -29.02 -28.47
CA GLY A 31 -16.79 -29.24 -27.03
C GLY A 31 -15.32 -29.12 -26.58
N ILE A 32 -14.44 -28.62 -27.45
CA ILE A 32 -13.01 -28.47 -27.17
C ILE A 32 -12.80 -27.16 -26.41
N ASN A 33 -12.45 -27.26 -25.14
CA ASN A 33 -12.03 -26.15 -24.31
C ASN A 33 -10.61 -25.72 -24.72
N VAL A 34 -10.47 -24.83 -25.70
CA VAL A 34 -9.17 -24.36 -26.24
C VAL A 34 -8.43 -23.41 -25.27
N SER A 35 -8.88 -23.27 -24.02
CA SER A 35 -8.41 -22.23 -23.09
C SER A 35 -7.02 -22.48 -22.48
N LYS A 36 -6.30 -23.56 -22.82
CA LYS A 36 -4.94 -23.81 -22.31
C LYS A 36 -4.05 -24.47 -23.36
N GLN A 37 -3.83 -23.81 -24.51
CA GLN A 37 -2.61 -24.10 -25.26
C GLN A 37 -1.43 -23.53 -24.47
N ILE A 38 -0.71 -24.39 -23.75
CA ILE A 38 0.57 -24.08 -23.14
C ILE A 38 1.55 -23.91 -24.31
N LEU A 39 1.68 -22.67 -24.80
CA LEU A 39 2.73 -22.33 -25.75
C LEU A 39 4.08 -22.60 -25.07
N PRO A 40 5.03 -23.27 -25.75
CA PRO A 40 6.35 -23.49 -25.19
C PRO A 40 7.01 -22.14 -24.88
N LYS A 41 7.41 -21.93 -23.61
CA LYS A 41 8.18 -20.75 -23.19
C LYS A 41 9.44 -20.67 -24.05
N THR A 42 9.56 -19.63 -24.88
CA THR A 42 10.80 -19.34 -25.60
C THR A 42 11.85 -18.87 -24.60
N ASN A 43 13.12 -19.27 -24.79
CA ASN A 43 14.24 -18.89 -23.91
C ASN A 43 14.40 -17.36 -23.70
N SER A 44 13.85 -16.54 -24.60
CA SER A 44 13.79 -15.08 -24.46
C SER A 44 12.89 -14.61 -23.30
N GLN A 45 11.81 -15.33 -22.99
CA GLN A 45 10.90 -14.96 -21.91
C GLN A 45 11.54 -15.13 -20.53
N SER A 46 12.46 -16.08 -20.35
CA SER A 46 13.16 -16.24 -19.07
C SER A 46 14.15 -15.10 -18.82
N LEU A 47 14.81 -14.57 -19.85
CA LEU A 47 15.77 -13.47 -19.68
C LEU A 47 15.08 -12.18 -19.23
N ILE A 48 13.99 -11.79 -19.89
CA ILE A 48 13.22 -10.59 -19.52
C ILE A 48 12.67 -10.74 -18.09
N GLN A 49 12.19 -11.93 -17.72
CA GLN A 49 11.69 -12.18 -16.37
C GLN A 49 12.80 -12.00 -15.32
N THR A 50 14.01 -12.52 -15.57
CA THR A 50 15.15 -12.38 -14.66
C THR A 50 15.60 -10.92 -14.52
N GLU A 51 15.60 -10.14 -15.60
CA GLU A 51 15.94 -8.70 -15.54
C GLU A 51 14.92 -7.90 -14.72
N ILE A 52 13.63 -8.15 -14.92
CA ILE A 52 12.55 -7.51 -14.12
C ILE A 52 12.68 -7.89 -12.63
N GLU A 53 12.94 -9.16 -12.34
CA GLU A 53 13.14 -9.64 -10.98
C GLU A 53 14.36 -9.00 -10.31
N THR A 54 15.48 -8.90 -11.03
CA THR A 54 16.71 -8.26 -10.56
C THR A 54 16.48 -6.78 -10.27
N PHE A 55 15.80 -6.07 -11.18
CA PHE A 55 15.40 -4.67 -10.98
C PHE A 55 14.53 -4.49 -9.73
N LEU A 56 13.48 -5.30 -9.58
CA LEU A 56 12.57 -5.19 -8.44
C LEU A 56 13.19 -5.66 -7.11
N CYS A 57 14.25 -6.45 -7.14
CA CYS A 57 15.00 -6.87 -5.94
C CYS A 57 15.94 -5.78 -5.40
N ARG A 58 16.08 -4.64 -6.07
CA ARG A 58 16.88 -3.53 -5.55
C ARG A 58 16.18 -2.84 -4.38
N ASP A 59 16.97 -2.34 -3.43
CA ASP A 59 16.49 -1.74 -2.18
C ASP A 59 15.91 -0.33 -2.34
N ASP A 60 16.19 0.34 -3.46
CA ASP A 60 15.64 1.61 -3.88
C ASP A 60 14.35 1.48 -4.71
N ILE A 61 14.01 0.25 -5.12
CA ILE A 61 12.77 -0.07 -5.87
C ILE A 61 11.72 -0.73 -4.98
N THR A 62 12.14 -1.71 -4.17
CA THR A 62 11.29 -2.34 -3.17
C THR A 62 12.03 -2.49 -1.83
N LYS A 63 11.31 -2.55 -0.71
CA LYS A 63 11.88 -2.84 0.62
C LYS A 63 11.38 -4.17 1.14
N LEU A 64 12.26 -4.91 1.81
CA LEU A 64 11.89 -6.10 2.55
C LEU A 64 10.88 -5.75 3.65
N CYS A 65 9.85 -6.58 3.78
CA CYS A 65 8.90 -6.50 4.88
C CYS A 65 9.66 -6.68 6.21
N PRO A 66 9.51 -5.78 7.18
CA PRO A 66 10.05 -6.01 8.53
C PRO A 66 9.37 -7.25 9.14
N GLY A 67 10.19 -8.15 9.70
CA GLY A 67 9.75 -9.41 10.31
C GLY A 67 10.08 -10.66 9.47
N LYS A 68 10.71 -11.66 10.09
CA LYS A 68 11.20 -12.90 9.44
C LYS A 68 10.09 -13.84 8.95
N HIS A 69 8.85 -13.66 9.39
CA HIS A 69 7.77 -14.65 9.23
C HIS A 69 6.88 -14.46 8.00
N LYS A 70 7.04 -13.36 7.23
CA LYS A 70 6.22 -13.14 6.03
C LYS A 70 6.99 -13.58 4.79
N GLN A 71 6.78 -14.84 4.41
CA GLN A 71 7.32 -15.45 3.20
C GLN A 71 6.20 -15.90 2.27
N ILE A 72 6.44 -15.80 0.97
CA ILE A 72 5.61 -16.37 -0.09
C ILE A 72 6.54 -17.20 -0.96
N ASP A 73 6.22 -18.48 -1.15
CA ASP A 73 7.02 -19.41 -1.95
C ASP A 73 8.50 -19.46 -1.49
N GLY A 74 8.75 -19.40 -0.18
CA GLY A 74 10.09 -19.39 0.42
C GLY A 74 10.85 -18.06 0.32
N ASN A 75 10.29 -17.06 -0.37
CA ASN A 75 10.89 -15.73 -0.51
C ASN A 75 10.28 -14.74 0.48
N GLN A 76 11.12 -13.91 1.12
CA GLN A 76 10.65 -12.85 2.01
C GLN A 76 9.84 -11.81 1.23
N ILE A 77 8.68 -11.42 1.75
CA ILE A 77 7.83 -10.43 1.09
C ILE A 77 8.57 -9.11 0.97
N ARG A 78 8.57 -8.56 -0.25
CA ARG A 78 9.03 -7.20 -0.55
C ARG A 78 7.84 -6.33 -0.88
N TYR A 79 7.88 -5.07 -0.48
CA TYR A 79 6.86 -4.09 -0.82
C TYR A 79 7.46 -3.03 -1.72
N ARG A 80 6.69 -2.63 -2.73
CA ARG A 80 7.10 -1.63 -3.72
C ARG A 80 7.12 -0.23 -3.14
N LEU A 81 8.16 0.55 -3.45
CA LEU A 81 8.28 1.96 -3.05
C LEU A 81 7.38 2.89 -3.88
N ASN A 82 7.07 2.50 -5.12
CA ASN A 82 6.31 3.31 -6.07
C ASN A 82 5.19 2.52 -6.76
N HIS A 83 4.38 3.24 -7.53
CA HIS A 83 3.37 2.65 -8.42
C HIS A 83 4.02 1.92 -9.59
N LEU A 84 3.35 0.87 -10.09
CA LEU A 84 3.90 0.00 -11.12
C LEU A 84 4.18 0.68 -12.45
N ASN A 85 3.37 1.68 -12.83
CA ASN A 85 3.59 2.48 -14.03
C ASN A 85 4.92 3.24 -13.97
N ILE A 86 5.25 3.82 -12.81
CA ILE A 86 6.51 4.54 -12.59
C ILE A 86 7.67 3.54 -12.62
N LEU A 87 7.53 2.40 -11.96
CA LEU A 87 8.56 1.36 -11.95
C LEU A 87 8.82 0.76 -13.34
N HIS A 88 7.79 0.64 -14.18
CA HIS A 88 7.90 0.19 -15.56
C HIS A 88 8.68 1.19 -16.42
N GLN A 89 8.33 2.48 -16.38
CA GLN A 89 9.08 3.53 -17.08
C GLN A 89 10.55 3.57 -16.63
N GLN A 90 10.80 3.44 -15.32
CA GLN A 90 12.15 3.39 -14.79
C GLN A 90 12.93 2.16 -15.29
N PHE A 91 12.27 1.00 -15.36
CA PHE A 91 12.86 -0.21 -15.92
C PHE A 91 13.24 -0.05 -17.39
N GLU A 92 12.36 0.52 -18.23
CA GLU A 92 12.65 0.76 -19.67
C GLU A 92 13.87 1.67 -19.85
N LEU A 93 13.96 2.73 -19.05
CA LEU A 93 15.08 3.69 -19.10
C LEU A 93 16.41 3.07 -18.67
N GLU A 94 16.41 2.20 -17.64
CA GLU A 94 17.64 1.63 -17.08
C GLU A 94 18.13 0.39 -17.82
N SER A 95 17.20 -0.47 -18.27
CA SER A 95 17.54 -1.74 -18.93
C SER A 95 17.69 -1.62 -20.45
N ASN A 96 17.13 -0.56 -21.05
CA ASN A 96 17.01 -0.39 -22.49
C ASN A 96 16.25 -1.56 -23.18
N ILE A 97 15.34 -2.20 -22.44
CA ILE A 97 14.46 -3.26 -22.93
C ILE A 97 13.06 -2.66 -23.13
N ASP A 98 12.62 -2.58 -24.39
CA ASP A 98 11.26 -2.15 -24.74
C ASP A 98 10.25 -3.29 -24.48
N ILE A 99 9.41 -3.13 -23.46
CA ILE A 99 8.39 -4.08 -23.07
C ILE A 99 7.09 -3.36 -22.73
N ASP A 100 5.95 -3.92 -23.12
CA ASP A 100 4.68 -3.34 -22.75
C ASP A 100 4.39 -3.50 -21.24
N TYR A 101 3.66 -2.54 -20.68
CA TYR A 101 3.27 -2.53 -19.27
C TYR A 101 2.55 -3.82 -18.84
N VAL A 102 1.75 -4.45 -19.72
CA VAL A 102 1.03 -5.68 -19.39
C VAL A 102 2.00 -6.85 -19.23
N THR A 103 2.99 -6.96 -20.10
CA THR A 103 4.07 -7.95 -19.96
C THR A 103 4.92 -7.69 -18.72
N PHE A 104 5.30 -6.44 -18.45
CA PHE A 104 6.02 -6.07 -17.22
C PHE A 104 5.27 -6.55 -15.97
N THR A 105 3.96 -6.25 -15.89
CA THR A 105 3.17 -6.61 -14.72
C THR A 105 2.94 -8.12 -14.55
N ARG A 106 2.94 -8.89 -15.64
CA ARG A 106 2.87 -10.37 -15.60
C ARG A 106 4.13 -11.02 -15.05
N TYR A 107 5.30 -10.38 -15.22
CA TYR A 107 6.58 -10.91 -14.76
C TYR A 107 6.98 -10.46 -13.36
N ILE A 108 6.16 -9.66 -12.67
CA ILE A 108 6.40 -9.29 -11.27
C ILE A 108 6.34 -10.56 -10.40
N PRO A 109 7.37 -10.86 -9.59
CA PRO A 109 7.35 -11.99 -8.68
C PRO A 109 6.22 -11.90 -7.64
N SER A 110 5.65 -13.06 -7.28
CA SER A 110 4.51 -13.16 -6.36
C SER A 110 4.79 -12.58 -4.97
N TYR A 111 6.05 -12.60 -4.53
CA TYR A 111 6.52 -12.09 -3.24
C TYR A 111 6.73 -10.56 -3.22
N ILE A 112 6.61 -9.87 -4.35
CA ILE A 112 6.64 -8.40 -4.42
C ILE A 112 5.20 -7.87 -4.42
N LYS A 113 4.79 -7.27 -3.30
CA LYS A 113 3.43 -6.77 -3.08
C LYS A 113 3.34 -5.26 -3.19
N LYS A 114 2.14 -4.78 -3.54
CA LYS A 114 1.78 -3.39 -3.25
C LYS A 114 1.83 -3.24 -1.74
N SER A 115 2.38 -2.13 -1.27
CA SER A 115 2.13 -1.75 0.10
C SER A 115 0.62 -1.55 0.30
N ASN A 116 0.04 -2.26 1.26
CA ASN A 116 -1.23 -1.90 1.87
C ASN A 116 -1.02 -0.75 2.86
N ASN A 117 -2.07 0.00 3.19
CA ASN A 117 -2.00 1.04 4.23
C ASN A 117 -1.48 0.51 5.57
N ASP A 118 -1.62 -0.79 5.83
CA ASP A 118 -1.03 -1.46 7.01
C ASP A 118 0.51 -1.61 6.94
N SER A 119 1.12 -1.36 5.79
CA SER A 119 2.51 -1.70 5.53
C SER A 119 3.41 -0.48 5.28
N TRP A 120 2.90 0.65 4.75
CA TRP A 120 3.76 1.77 4.34
C TRP A 120 3.16 3.17 4.58
N GLY A 121 3.86 3.98 5.36
CA GLY A 121 3.99 5.41 5.07
C GLY A 121 3.40 6.38 6.10
N THR A 122 2.29 6.04 6.75
CA THR A 122 1.87 6.75 7.97
C THR A 122 2.31 5.93 9.17
N CYS A 123 2.89 6.60 10.17
CA CYS A 123 3.04 6.00 11.49
C CYS A 123 1.70 5.36 11.90
N LEU A 124 1.68 4.08 12.26
CA LEU A 124 0.47 3.41 12.79
C LEU A 124 0.12 3.86 14.21
N CYS A 125 0.66 5.01 14.63
CA CYS A 125 0.26 5.64 15.88
C CYS A 125 -1.13 6.23 15.75
N MET A 126 -1.81 6.32 16.90
CA MET A 126 -3.14 6.89 17.02
C MET A 126 -3.22 8.32 16.46
N THR A 127 -2.15 9.10 16.54
CA THR A 127 -2.11 10.46 15.96
C THR A 127 -2.43 10.45 14.47
N CYS A 128 -1.74 9.64 13.67
CA CYS A 128 -2.01 9.55 12.24
C CYS A 128 -3.35 8.87 11.95
N LEU A 129 -3.64 7.76 12.65
CA LEU A 129 -4.86 6.99 12.42
C LEU A 129 -6.13 7.81 12.72
N ASN A 130 -6.15 8.56 13.82
CA ASN A 130 -7.33 9.33 14.22
C ASN A 130 -7.55 10.54 13.30
N SER A 131 -6.49 11.25 12.93
CA SER A 131 -6.60 12.36 11.97
C SER A 131 -7.10 11.88 10.60
N GLN A 132 -6.62 10.73 10.13
CA GLN A 132 -7.10 10.12 8.88
C GLN A 132 -8.59 9.77 8.95
N LEU A 133 -9.05 9.13 10.02
CA LEU A 133 -10.47 8.79 10.20
C LEU A 133 -11.38 10.03 10.22
N LYS A 134 -10.93 11.13 10.85
CA LYS A 134 -11.66 12.39 10.86
C LYS A 134 -11.69 13.06 9.47
N TYR A 135 -10.59 13.05 8.74
CA TYR A 135 -10.54 13.55 7.36
C TYR A 135 -11.47 12.76 6.43
N GLU A 136 -11.43 11.43 6.50
CA GLU A 136 -12.33 10.56 5.72
C GLU A 136 -13.80 10.85 6.02
N LYS A 137 -14.12 11.08 7.30
CA LYS A 137 -15.48 11.46 7.69
C LYS A 137 -15.90 12.79 7.08
N LEU A 138 -15.05 13.81 7.16
CA LEU A 138 -15.32 15.12 6.57
C LEU A 138 -15.56 15.00 5.06
N HIS A 139 -14.74 14.21 4.37
CA HIS A 139 -14.91 13.94 2.94
C HIS A 139 -16.21 13.17 2.65
N GLN A 140 -16.62 12.26 3.52
CA GLN A 140 -17.91 11.57 3.40
C GLN A 140 -19.09 12.55 3.53
N LEU A 141 -19.01 13.49 4.47
CA LEU A 141 -20.04 14.52 4.68
C LEU A 141 -20.16 15.44 3.46
N LYS A 142 -19.03 15.88 2.88
CA LYS A 142 -18.99 16.63 1.60
C LYS A 142 -19.75 15.91 0.49
N ARG A 143 -19.53 14.59 0.33
CA ARG A 143 -20.19 13.79 -0.73
C ARG A 143 -21.69 13.65 -0.54
N LYS A 144 -22.17 13.55 0.71
CA LYS A 144 -23.58 13.30 1.01
C LYS A 144 -24.50 14.51 0.80
N ARG A 145 -23.99 15.65 0.30
CA ARG A 145 -24.73 16.89 -0.03
C ARG A 145 -25.53 17.52 1.11
N ALA A 146 -25.53 16.95 2.31
CA ALA A 146 -26.22 17.46 3.49
C ALA A 146 -25.48 18.66 4.13
N LEU A 147 -24.22 18.88 3.75
CA LEU A 147 -23.39 19.99 4.23
C LEU A 147 -22.68 20.63 3.02
N ILE A 148 -23.24 21.75 2.57
CA ILE A 148 -22.48 22.95 2.17
C ILE A 148 -22.02 23.07 0.70
N LYS A 149 -22.55 24.11 0.03
CA LYS A 149 -22.12 24.73 -1.26
C LYS A 149 -20.76 25.46 -1.18
N VAL A 150 -20.23 25.62 0.03
CA VAL A 150 -19.04 26.44 0.39
C VAL A 150 -17.79 25.58 0.65
N ILE A 151 -17.85 24.26 0.44
CA ILE A 151 -16.66 23.43 0.63
C ILE A 151 -15.72 23.66 -0.55
N VAL A 152 -14.78 24.60 -0.35
CA VAL A 152 -13.52 24.76 -1.07
C VAL A 152 -13.06 23.38 -1.52
N ASP A 153 -12.67 23.23 -2.78
CA ASP A 153 -12.25 21.95 -3.32
C ASP A 153 -11.07 21.39 -2.52
N PHE A 154 -11.40 20.62 -1.46
CA PHE A 154 -10.55 19.59 -0.92
C PHE A 154 -10.39 18.59 -2.05
N THR A 155 -9.44 18.87 -2.93
CA THR A 155 -8.78 17.81 -3.68
C THR A 155 -8.34 16.77 -2.65
N PRO A 156 -8.43 15.47 -2.96
CA PRO A 156 -7.91 14.43 -2.08
C PRO A 156 -6.40 14.64 -1.96
N ILE A 157 -6.02 15.46 -0.99
CA ILE A 157 -4.66 15.74 -0.60
C ILE A 157 -4.34 14.69 0.46
N ASP A 158 -3.24 13.98 0.27
CA ASP A 158 -2.68 13.13 1.31
C ASP A 158 -2.46 14.00 2.56
N LEU A 159 -3.07 13.63 3.69
CA LEU A 159 -2.87 14.31 4.98
C LEU A 159 -1.38 14.46 5.33
N TYR A 160 -0.56 13.52 4.85
CA TYR A 160 0.89 13.60 4.97
C TYR A 160 1.49 14.74 4.15
N ASP A 161 1.02 14.97 2.92
CA ASP A 161 1.46 16.08 2.07
C ASP A 161 0.96 17.43 2.60
N LEU A 162 -0.25 17.46 3.16
CA LEU A 162 -0.78 18.64 3.85
C LEU A 162 0.15 19.05 5.00
N ALA A 163 0.48 18.10 5.86
CA ALA A 163 1.30 18.33 7.06
C ALA A 163 2.78 18.64 6.77
N LYS A 164 3.25 18.55 5.52
CA LYS A 164 4.62 18.96 5.15
C LYS A 164 4.76 20.47 5.01
N ASP A 165 3.66 21.18 4.84
CA ASP A 165 3.61 22.60 4.47
C ASP A 165 2.70 23.35 5.44
N GLU A 166 3.30 24.17 6.29
CA GLU A 166 2.59 24.91 7.33
C GLU A 166 1.53 25.86 6.75
N ILE A 167 1.77 26.42 5.57
CA ILE A 167 0.82 27.30 4.88
C ILE A 167 -0.44 26.50 4.55
N LYS A 168 -0.29 25.31 3.96
CA LYS A 168 -1.42 24.43 3.61
C LYS A 168 -2.18 23.94 4.84
N VAL A 169 -1.48 23.67 5.93
CA VAL A 169 -2.12 23.30 7.21
C VAL A 169 -2.98 24.45 7.73
N ASN A 170 -2.50 25.69 7.65
CA ASN A 170 -3.27 26.86 8.08
C ASN A 170 -4.47 27.11 7.18
N GLU A 171 -4.31 27.03 5.85
CA GLU A 171 -5.42 27.08 4.89
C GLU A 171 -6.48 26.00 5.19
N PHE A 172 -6.04 24.78 5.52
CA PHE A 172 -6.91 23.70 5.90
C PHE A 172 -7.71 24.02 7.18
N LYS A 173 -7.06 24.55 8.21
CA LYS A 173 -7.73 24.97 9.45
C LYS A 173 -8.70 26.12 9.24
N ASP A 174 -8.35 27.08 8.39
CA ASP A 174 -9.24 28.19 8.04
C ASP A 174 -10.49 27.68 7.35
N ASN A 175 -10.33 26.70 6.45
CA ASN A 175 -11.47 26.05 5.79
C ASN A 175 -12.31 25.24 6.78
N LEU A 176 -11.70 24.54 7.75
CA LEU A 176 -12.45 23.89 8.84
C LEU A 176 -13.23 24.91 9.68
N THR A 177 -12.64 26.06 9.99
CA THR A 177 -13.26 27.09 10.82
C THR A 177 -14.44 27.75 10.11
N LYS A 178 -14.45 27.82 8.77
CA LYS A 178 -15.62 28.28 8.00
C LYS A 178 -16.80 27.33 8.18
N LEU A 179 -16.56 26.01 8.26
CA LEU A 179 -17.61 25.01 8.49
C LEU A 179 -18.23 25.10 9.89
N ASP A 180 -17.48 25.61 10.86
CA ASP A 180 -17.94 25.79 12.25
C ASP A 180 -19.11 26.78 12.36
N LYS A 181 -19.23 27.72 11.40
CA LYS A 181 -20.20 28.81 11.44
C LYS A 181 -21.56 28.48 10.83
N GLU A 182 -21.66 27.39 10.06
CA GLU A 182 -22.83 27.16 9.21
C GLU A 182 -23.92 26.28 9.85
N ASP A 183 -23.61 25.39 10.81
CA ASP A 183 -24.62 24.49 11.42
C ASP A 183 -24.20 23.93 12.80
N GLU A 184 -24.67 24.52 13.90
CA GLU A 184 -24.30 24.08 15.27
C GLU A 184 -24.94 22.74 15.70
N ASP A 185 -26.10 22.39 15.16
CA ASP A 185 -26.92 21.25 15.62
C ASP A 185 -26.65 19.92 14.91
N ILE A 186 -25.76 19.89 13.90
CA ILE A 186 -25.49 18.66 13.15
C ILE A 186 -24.63 17.71 13.99
N LEU A 187 -25.17 16.53 14.26
CA LEU A 187 -24.43 15.44 14.89
C LEU A 187 -23.58 14.68 13.87
N VAL A 188 -22.29 14.57 14.16
CA VAL A 188 -21.30 13.84 13.36
C VAL A 188 -20.92 12.55 14.07
N THR A 189 -21.33 11.42 13.49
CA THR A 189 -20.89 10.09 13.95
C THR A 189 -19.65 9.62 13.19
N PHE A 190 -18.56 9.36 13.90
CA PHE A 190 -17.27 8.94 13.32
C PHE A 190 -16.58 7.90 14.21
N CYS A 191 -15.52 7.27 13.69
CA CYS A 191 -14.73 6.33 14.47
C CYS A 191 -13.38 6.93 14.85
N GLU A 192 -12.88 6.60 16.03
CA GLU A 192 -11.51 6.89 16.44
C GLU A 192 -10.93 5.75 17.28
N TRP A 193 -9.61 5.61 17.27
CA TRP A 193 -8.91 4.73 18.19
C TRP A 193 -8.76 5.40 19.54
N GLN A 194 -9.05 4.67 20.61
CA GLN A 194 -8.86 5.08 21.99
C GLN A 194 -8.14 3.99 22.78
N LYS A 195 -7.36 4.39 23.78
CA LYS A 195 -6.75 3.48 24.76
C LYS A 195 -7.73 3.29 25.91
N ILE A 196 -8.34 2.11 26.00
CA ILE A 196 -9.33 1.78 27.02
C ILE A 196 -8.68 0.85 28.05
N LYS A 197 -8.78 1.21 29.33
CA LYS A 197 -8.33 0.35 30.43
C LYS A 197 -9.43 -0.66 30.73
N THR A 198 -9.23 -1.92 30.34
CA THR A 198 -10.13 -3.02 30.67
C THR A 198 -9.81 -3.54 32.06
N LEU A 199 -10.83 -3.96 32.82
CA LEU A 199 -10.70 -4.42 34.22
C LEU A 199 -9.68 -5.56 34.40
N ASN A 200 -9.45 -6.35 33.33
CA ASN A 200 -8.58 -7.53 33.36
C ASN A 200 -7.21 -7.32 32.68
N CYS A 201 -6.86 -6.10 32.27
CA CYS A 201 -5.58 -5.83 31.61
C CYS A 201 -4.82 -4.71 32.33
N THR A 202 -3.56 -4.99 32.69
CA THR A 202 -2.65 -4.01 33.29
C THR A 202 -2.27 -2.90 32.31
N ALA A 203 -2.13 -3.25 31.02
CA ALA A 203 -1.90 -2.30 29.95
C ALA A 203 -3.22 -1.90 29.26
N PRO A 204 -3.40 -0.62 28.89
CA PRO A 204 -4.58 -0.18 28.15
C PRO A 204 -4.60 -0.79 26.75
N VAL A 205 -5.78 -1.26 26.33
CA VAL A 205 -6.00 -1.86 25.01
C VAL A 205 -6.48 -0.78 24.04
N SER A 206 -5.84 -0.71 22.87
CA SER A 206 -6.27 0.21 21.81
C SER A 206 -7.49 -0.37 21.10
N THR A 207 -8.63 0.32 21.18
CA THR A 207 -9.90 -0.11 20.61
C THR A 207 -10.46 0.99 19.72
N LYS A 208 -11.05 0.62 18.58
CA LYS A 208 -11.75 1.56 17.70
C LYS A 208 -13.16 1.76 18.23
N VAL A 209 -13.49 2.98 18.63
CA VAL A 209 -14.80 3.37 19.17
C VAL A 209 -15.56 4.24 18.18
N SER A 210 -16.89 4.14 18.20
CA SER A 210 -17.77 5.04 17.45
C SER A 210 -18.22 6.15 18.38
N LEU A 211 -17.96 7.40 18.01
CA LEU A 211 -18.39 8.59 18.74
C LEU A 211 -19.40 9.38 17.92
N SER A 212 -20.33 10.03 18.60
CA SER A 212 -21.27 10.98 18.01
C SER A 212 -21.21 12.29 18.80
N ILE A 213 -20.75 13.35 18.15
CA ILE A 213 -20.58 14.69 18.75
C ILE A 213 -21.11 15.75 17.80
N SER A 214 -21.28 16.99 18.25
CA SER A 214 -21.67 18.09 17.36
C SER A 214 -20.56 18.41 16.35
N MET A 215 -20.94 18.93 15.18
CA MET A 215 -20.00 19.35 14.14
C MET A 215 -18.96 20.35 14.68
N LYS A 216 -19.40 21.30 15.51
CA LYS A 216 -18.55 22.28 16.19
C LYS A 216 -17.48 21.63 17.06
N GLU A 217 -17.86 20.65 17.88
CA GLU A 217 -16.91 19.90 18.69
C GLU A 217 -15.97 19.05 17.83
N PHE A 218 -16.49 18.44 16.76
CA PHE A 218 -15.71 17.66 15.80
C PHE A 218 -14.62 18.50 15.13
N ILE A 219 -14.97 19.68 14.60
CA ILE A 219 -14.02 20.61 13.96
C ILE A 219 -12.97 21.08 14.95
N LYS A 220 -13.38 21.50 16.15
CA LYS A 220 -12.45 21.93 17.20
C LYS A 220 -11.44 20.84 17.56
N LYS A 221 -11.91 19.59 17.75
CA LYS A 221 -11.03 18.44 17.98
C LYS A 221 -10.09 18.20 16.81
N PHE A 222 -10.59 18.29 15.59
CA PHE A 222 -9.79 17.99 14.41
C PHE A 222 -8.70 19.04 14.16
N ILE A 223 -8.95 20.33 14.42
CA ILE A 223 -7.94 21.39 14.33
C ILE A 223 -6.77 21.11 15.30
N ILE A 224 -7.07 20.76 16.55
CA ILE A 224 -6.06 20.42 17.57
C ILE A 224 -5.24 19.18 17.15
N GLU A 225 -5.91 18.17 16.59
CA GLU A 225 -5.25 16.98 16.09
C GLU A 225 -4.38 17.26 14.86
N ALA A 226 -4.81 18.15 13.96
CA ALA A 226 -4.03 18.57 12.80
C ALA A 226 -2.71 19.21 13.23
N ASP A 227 -2.72 20.05 14.26
CA ASP A 227 -1.49 20.60 14.87
C ASP A 227 -0.56 19.51 15.41
N THR A 228 -1.14 18.53 16.09
CA THR A 228 -0.40 17.41 16.66
C THR A 228 0.20 16.53 15.56
N LEU A 229 -0.55 16.30 14.48
CA LEU A 229 -0.12 15.55 13.32
C LEU A 229 1.03 16.24 12.58
N THR A 230 0.95 17.57 12.37
CA THR A 230 2.02 18.35 11.74
C THR A 230 3.33 18.23 12.53
N LYS A 231 3.28 18.45 13.85
CA LYS A 231 4.46 18.29 14.72
C LYS A 231 5.03 16.87 14.66
N HIS A 232 4.14 15.87 14.65
CA HIS A 232 4.53 14.47 14.56
C HIS A 232 5.25 14.16 13.24
N ILE A 233 4.72 14.61 12.10
CA ILE A 233 5.31 14.39 10.77
C ILE A 233 6.64 15.12 10.62
N CYS A 234 6.76 16.37 11.10
CA CYS A 234 8.02 17.09 11.14
C CYS A 234 9.09 16.32 11.91
N ARG A 235 8.78 15.85 13.12
CA ARG A 235 9.69 15.03 13.93
C ARG A 235 10.09 13.74 13.23
N MET A 236 9.15 13.04 12.61
CA MET A 236 9.46 11.82 11.85
C MET A 236 10.42 12.10 10.69
N ARG A 237 10.23 13.21 9.96
CA ARG A 237 11.13 13.59 8.86
C ARG A 237 12.55 13.86 9.36
N GLU A 238 12.69 14.56 10.48
CA GLU A 238 13.99 14.80 11.12
C GLU A 238 14.65 13.49 11.55
N GLN A 239 13.90 12.59 12.20
CA GLN A 239 14.39 11.28 12.61
C GLN A 239 14.86 10.44 11.41
N PHE A 240 14.09 10.39 10.33
CA PHE A 240 14.48 9.65 9.13
C PHE A 240 15.69 10.28 8.43
N ARG A 241 15.78 11.61 8.38
CA ARG A 241 16.97 12.32 7.86
C ARG A 241 18.21 12.00 8.68
N ALA A 242 18.11 12.11 10.00
CA ALA A 242 19.21 11.78 10.91
C ALA A 242 19.64 10.31 10.78
N ALA A 243 18.68 9.38 10.72
CA ALA A 243 18.95 7.95 10.52
C ALA A 243 19.60 7.66 9.16
N LYS A 244 19.20 8.37 8.09
CA LYS A 244 19.81 8.25 6.77
C LYS A 244 21.26 8.76 6.78
N ALA A 245 21.48 9.96 7.32
CA ALA A 245 22.82 10.56 7.43
C ALA A 245 23.76 9.68 8.26
N ALA A 246 23.29 9.14 9.40
CA ALA A 246 24.06 8.21 10.22
C ALA A 246 24.44 6.92 9.45
N LYS A 247 23.52 6.40 8.62
CA LYS A 247 23.80 5.23 7.77
C LYS A 247 24.82 5.54 6.67
N GLU A 248 24.78 6.73 6.10
CA GLU A 248 25.73 7.17 5.07
C GLU A 248 27.13 7.34 5.67
N GLN A 249 27.24 8.04 6.81
CA GLN A 249 28.49 8.18 7.55
C GLN A 249 29.09 6.82 7.97
N ALA A 250 28.25 5.87 8.38
CA ALA A 250 28.69 4.52 8.75
C ALA A 250 29.20 3.70 7.55
N LYS A 251 28.78 4.01 6.31
CA LYS A 251 29.32 3.35 5.10
C LYS A 251 30.73 3.83 4.78
N GLU A 252 30.99 5.12 4.97
CA GLU A 252 32.28 5.74 4.67
C GLU A 252 33.35 5.37 5.71
N ASN A 253 32.91 4.99 6.90
CA ASN A 253 33.78 4.77 8.03
C ASN A 253 33.67 3.31 8.50
N THR A 254 34.39 2.39 7.85
CA THR A 254 34.37 0.93 8.11
C THR A 254 34.74 0.53 9.54
N GLN A 255 35.27 1.45 10.35
CA GLN A 255 35.56 1.24 11.78
C GLN A 255 34.40 1.64 12.71
N VAL A 256 33.31 2.24 12.20
CA VAL A 256 32.16 2.62 13.04
C VAL A 256 31.27 1.39 13.23
N ALA A 257 31.39 0.81 14.43
CA ALA A 257 30.58 -0.31 14.90
C ALA A 257 29.07 -0.04 14.71
N LYS A 258 28.37 -1.05 14.17
CA LYS A 258 26.90 -1.11 14.14
C LYS A 258 26.36 -1.13 15.58
N ILE A 259 25.89 0.00 16.09
CA ILE A 259 25.00 0.01 17.26
C ILE A 259 23.59 -0.21 16.72
N GLN A 260 23.09 -1.43 16.90
CA GLN A 260 21.69 -1.73 16.69
C GLN A 260 20.94 -1.43 17.99
N LEU A 261 20.10 -0.39 17.95
CA LEU A 261 19.13 -0.07 19.00
C LEU A 261 18.14 -1.22 19.15
N ASP A 262 17.95 -1.67 20.39
CA ASP A 262 16.96 -2.66 20.76
C ASP A 262 15.55 -2.18 20.45
N TRP A 263 14.84 -2.94 19.63
CA TRP A 263 13.40 -2.82 19.44
C TRP A 263 12.66 -3.96 20.17
N SER A 264 13.03 -4.27 21.42
CA SER A 264 12.36 -5.37 22.15
C SER A 264 12.05 -5.17 23.64
N GLU A 265 12.39 -4.06 24.29
CA GLU A 265 11.95 -3.80 25.68
C GLU A 265 10.43 -3.53 25.86
N ASN A 266 9.59 -3.87 24.86
CA ASN A 266 8.14 -3.96 25.02
C ASN A 266 7.52 -5.28 24.51
N TYR A 267 8.32 -6.36 24.40
CA TYR A 267 7.81 -7.74 24.27
C TYR A 267 7.93 -8.56 25.56
N ASN A 268 8.14 -7.92 26.70
CA ASN A 268 7.94 -8.56 28.00
C ASN A 268 6.43 -8.74 28.25
N LEU A 269 5.82 -9.82 27.74
CA LEU A 269 4.67 -10.57 28.30
C LEU A 269 4.01 -11.45 27.23
N LYS A 270 4.19 -12.78 27.35
CA LYS A 270 3.21 -13.89 27.04
C LYS A 270 3.71 -15.13 26.29
N GLU A 271 4.91 -15.66 26.56
CA GLU A 271 5.19 -17.08 26.20
C GLU A 271 5.77 -17.94 27.33
N ALA A 272 5.89 -17.43 28.57
CA ALA A 272 6.42 -18.21 29.69
C ALA A 272 5.36 -18.79 30.64
N ARG A 273 4.11 -19.00 30.20
CA ARG A 273 3.04 -19.51 31.10
C ARG A 273 2.03 -20.48 30.46
N GLU A 274 2.46 -21.30 29.50
CA GLU A 274 1.67 -22.44 29.01
C GLU A 274 2.38 -23.81 29.10
N GLU A 275 3.38 -23.94 29.98
CA GLU A 275 3.86 -25.26 30.42
C GLU A 275 4.00 -25.29 31.95
N LYS A 276 2.87 -25.51 32.63
CA LYS A 276 2.71 -26.33 33.85
C LYS A 276 1.25 -26.39 34.28
#